data_AF-A0A843ES51-F1
#
_entry.id   AF-A0A843ES51-F1
#
_cell.length_a   1.000
_cell.length_b   1.000
_cell.length_c   1.000
_cell.angle_alpha   90.00
_cell.angle_beta   90.00
_cell.angle_gamma   90.00
#
_symmetry.space_group_name_H-M   'P 1'
#
loop_
_entity.id
_entity.type
_entity.pdbx_description
1 polymer ?
#
loop_
_entity_poly.entity_id
_entity_poly.type
_entity_poly.pdbx_seq_one_letter_code
_entity_poly.pdbx_strand_id
1 'polypeptide(L)'
;CQHLKAIDLPQPNNIVVYSPWVDISLSDSPYENDSDPILGEIGLREIGKSWAGDLDTHDYRVSPLFGDNSDLPRTLIFTGDNEIFYKDILKYYEKLKEDGVDARLVVGDGMFHIYPLFPSPEAWDAFKEIKKEFE
;
A
#
# COMPACT_ATOMS: atom_id res chain seq x y z
N CYS A 1 -3.56 10.61 -2.44
CA CYS A 1 -2.96 11.78 -3.13
C CYS A 1 -3.41 11.93 -4.58
N GLN A 2 -3.70 10.83 -5.30
CA GLN A 2 -4.29 10.87 -6.66
C GLN A 2 -5.51 11.81 -6.76
N HIS A 3 -6.42 11.76 -5.79
CA HIS A 3 -7.59 12.64 -5.81
C HIS A 3 -7.25 14.13 -5.67
N LEU A 4 -6.27 14.50 -4.82
CA LEU A 4 -5.82 15.90 -4.69
C LEU A 4 -5.34 16.46 -6.03
N LYS A 5 -4.61 15.65 -6.81
CA LYS A 5 -4.20 16.00 -8.17
C LYS A 5 -5.41 16.16 -9.10
N ALA A 6 -6.36 15.23 -9.05
CA ALA A 6 -7.56 15.27 -9.89
C ALA A 6 -8.42 16.53 -9.68
N ILE A 7 -8.34 17.15 -8.50
CA ILE A 7 -9.04 18.40 -8.15
C ILE A 7 -8.12 19.63 -8.07
N ASP A 8 -6.90 19.53 -8.61
CA ASP A 8 -5.90 20.61 -8.67
C ASP A 8 -5.59 21.26 -7.31
N LEU A 9 -5.45 20.43 -6.27
CA LEU A 9 -5.01 20.86 -4.95
C LEU A 9 -3.53 20.56 -4.70
N PRO A 10 -2.85 21.36 -3.85
CA PRO A 10 -1.45 21.15 -3.50
C PRO A 10 -1.19 19.73 -2.99
N GLN A 11 -0.08 19.15 -3.45
CA GLN A 11 0.39 17.85 -2.96
C GLN A 11 1.16 18.00 -1.64
N PRO A 12 1.18 16.96 -0.78
CA PRO A 12 2.15 16.88 0.30
C PRO A 12 3.57 16.72 -0.26
N ASN A 13 4.58 17.01 0.56
CA ASN A 13 5.97 16.87 0.13
C ASN A 13 6.37 15.39 -0.08
N ASN A 14 5.89 14.50 0.80
CA ASN A 14 6.19 13.07 0.77
C ASN A 14 4.94 12.26 1.16
N ILE A 15 4.89 11.01 0.75
CA ILE A 15 3.89 10.02 1.14
C ILE A 15 4.61 8.87 1.85
N VAL A 16 4.14 8.48 3.02
CA VAL A 16 4.59 7.28 3.73
C VAL A 16 3.39 6.40 4.00
N VAL A 17 3.44 5.14 3.55
CA VAL A 17 2.35 4.18 3.71
C VAL A 17 2.88 2.84 4.25
N TYR A 18 2.08 2.22 5.12
CA TYR A 18 2.37 0.92 5.74
C TYR A 18 1.36 -0.09 5.25
N SER A 19 1.83 -1.16 4.63
CA SER A 19 1.02 -2.26 4.12
C SER A 19 -0.24 -1.78 3.39
N PRO A 20 -0.13 -0.88 2.40
CA PRO A 20 -1.30 -0.24 1.81
C PRO A 20 -2.16 -1.27 1.07
N TRP A 21 -3.46 -1.25 1.34
CA TRP A 21 -4.44 -2.00 0.56
C TRP A 21 -4.76 -1.23 -0.72
N VAL A 22 -4.11 -1.63 -1.82
CA VAL A 22 -4.13 -0.89 -3.10
C VAL A 22 -5.13 -1.42 -4.11
N ASP A 23 -5.66 -2.63 -3.89
CA ASP A 23 -6.73 -3.25 -4.68
C ASP A 23 -7.78 -3.91 -3.76
N ILE A 24 -8.91 -3.24 -3.56
CA ILE A 24 -10.02 -3.76 -2.74
C ILE A 24 -10.87 -4.82 -3.43
N SER A 25 -10.71 -5.00 -4.75
CA SER A 25 -11.41 -6.06 -5.50
C SER A 25 -10.86 -7.45 -5.17
N LEU A 26 -9.61 -7.50 -4.68
CA LEU A 26 -8.87 -8.74 -4.44
C LEU A 26 -8.81 -9.60 -5.72
N SER A 27 -8.42 -8.96 -6.82
CA SER A 27 -8.46 -9.53 -8.17
C SER A 27 -7.45 -10.67 -8.37
N ASP A 28 -6.35 -10.66 -7.62
CA ASP A 28 -5.27 -11.65 -7.74
C ASP A 28 -5.44 -12.89 -6.87
N SER A 29 -6.68 -13.16 -6.48
CA SER A 29 -7.07 -14.33 -5.69
C SER A 29 -6.83 -15.66 -6.43
N PRO A 30 -6.53 -16.76 -5.70
CA PRO A 30 -6.45 -16.84 -4.24
C PRO A 30 -5.20 -16.16 -3.70
N TYR A 31 -5.38 -15.41 -2.62
CA TYR A 31 -4.25 -14.94 -1.84
C TYR A 31 -3.74 -16.10 -0.98
N GLU A 32 -2.43 -16.20 -0.83
CA GLU A 32 -1.81 -17.17 0.07
C GLU A 32 -2.05 -16.70 1.51
N ASN A 33 -3.21 -17.06 2.07
CA ASN A 33 -3.71 -16.57 3.36
C ASN A 33 -3.09 -17.26 4.57
N ASP A 34 -2.44 -18.41 4.39
CA ASP A 34 -2.05 -19.28 5.50
C ASP A 34 -0.97 -18.68 6.40
N SER A 35 -0.36 -17.58 5.97
CA SER A 35 0.83 -17.03 6.59
C SER A 35 0.65 -15.62 7.17
N ASP A 36 -0.42 -14.89 6.81
CA ASP A 36 -0.76 -13.60 7.40
C ASP A 36 -1.51 -13.80 8.75
N PRO A 37 -0.93 -13.42 9.89
CA PRO A 37 -1.55 -13.60 11.21
C PRO A 37 -2.61 -12.54 11.54
N ILE A 38 -2.76 -11.47 10.75
CA ILE A 38 -3.61 -10.32 11.03
C ILE A 38 -4.84 -10.28 10.11
N LEU A 39 -4.65 -10.58 8.83
CA LEU A 39 -5.67 -10.42 7.80
C LEU A 39 -6.20 -11.75 7.28
N GLY A 40 -7.43 -11.71 6.74
CA GLY A 40 -8.04 -12.87 6.11
C GLY A 40 -8.92 -12.48 4.93
N GLU A 41 -8.74 -13.16 3.80
CA GLU A 41 -9.40 -12.84 2.53
C GLU A 41 -10.93 -12.74 2.63
N ILE A 42 -11.59 -13.67 3.34
CA ILE A 42 -13.06 -13.68 3.47
C ILE A 42 -13.54 -12.36 4.10
N GLY A 43 -12.90 -11.91 5.18
CA GLY A 43 -13.25 -10.65 5.84
C GLY A 43 -12.95 -9.45 4.95
N LEU A 44 -11.80 -9.45 4.28
CA LEU A 44 -11.41 -8.38 3.38
C LEU A 44 -12.36 -8.23 2.18
N ARG A 45 -12.87 -9.33 1.62
CA ARG A 45 -13.87 -9.26 0.53
C ARG A 45 -15.14 -8.53 0.95
N GLU A 46 -15.62 -8.79 2.16
CA GLU A 46 -16.83 -8.14 2.68
C GLU A 46 -16.57 -6.68 3.09
N ILE A 47 -15.43 -6.41 3.73
CA ILE A 47 -15.02 -5.05 4.09
C ILE A 47 -14.78 -4.22 2.82
N GLY A 48 -14.17 -4.78 1.77
CA GLY A 48 -13.86 -4.09 0.53
C GLY A 48 -15.12 -3.66 -0.22
N LYS A 49 -16.11 -4.54 -0.32
CA LYS A 49 -17.44 -4.20 -0.88
C LYS A 49 -18.13 -3.10 -0.07
N SER A 50 -18.11 -3.23 1.27
CA SER A 50 -18.70 -2.23 2.16
C SER A 50 -18.01 -0.86 2.02
N TRP A 51 -16.69 -0.86 1.91
CA TRP A 51 -15.87 0.34 1.71
C TRP A 51 -16.11 1.01 0.35
N ALA A 52 -16.26 0.21 -0.71
CA ALA A 52 -16.58 0.71 -2.05
C ALA A 52 -17.92 1.46 -2.09
N GLY A 53 -18.90 1.02 -1.31
CA GLY A 53 -20.27 1.54 -1.40
C GLY A 53 -20.82 1.32 -2.80
N ASP A 54 -21.21 2.42 -3.47
CA ASP A 54 -21.72 2.39 -4.85
C ASP A 54 -20.62 2.50 -5.92
N LEU A 55 -19.35 2.64 -5.51
CA LEU A 55 -18.23 2.71 -6.44
C LEU A 55 -17.89 1.34 -7.02
N ASP A 56 -17.39 1.32 -8.26
CA ASP A 56 -16.73 0.13 -8.79
C ASP A 56 -15.48 -0.17 -7.93
N THR A 57 -15.22 -1.44 -7.64
CA THR A 57 -14.05 -1.83 -6.84
C THR A 57 -12.72 -1.49 -7.50
N HIS A 58 -12.70 -1.20 -8.81
CA HIS A 58 -11.53 -0.71 -9.55
C HIS A 58 -11.47 0.83 -9.63
N ASP A 59 -12.41 1.55 -9.01
CA ASP A 59 -12.31 3.00 -8.92
C ASP A 59 -11.08 3.40 -8.12
N TYR A 60 -10.23 4.26 -8.67
CA TYR A 60 -8.94 4.66 -8.06
C TYR A 60 -9.08 5.23 -6.64
N ARG A 61 -10.25 5.76 -6.29
CA ARG A 61 -10.50 6.33 -4.96
C ARG A 61 -10.55 5.26 -3.87
N VAL A 62 -10.85 4.02 -4.24
CA VAL A 62 -10.92 2.87 -3.32
C VAL A 62 -9.86 1.82 -3.63
N SER A 63 -9.37 1.76 -4.88
CA SER A 63 -8.26 0.91 -5.31
C SER A 63 -7.20 1.73 -6.06
N PRO A 64 -6.27 2.40 -5.35
CA PRO A 64 -5.26 3.26 -5.95
C PRO A 64 -4.39 2.59 -7.04
N LEU A 65 -4.30 1.24 -7.04
CA LEU A 65 -3.60 0.48 -8.07
C LEU A 65 -4.07 0.82 -9.50
N PHE A 66 -5.35 1.15 -9.66
CA PHE A 66 -5.95 1.47 -10.97
C PHE A 66 -5.99 2.97 -11.30
N GLY A 67 -5.36 3.80 -10.46
CA GLY A 67 -5.31 5.24 -10.67
C GLY A 67 -4.13 5.73 -11.51
N ASP A 68 -4.15 7.04 -11.78
CA ASP A 68 -3.06 7.77 -12.39
C ASP A 68 -2.08 8.25 -11.30
N ASN A 69 -0.86 7.70 -11.32
CA ASN A 69 0.19 8.03 -10.36
C ASN A 69 1.19 9.08 -10.85
N SER A 70 1.05 9.59 -12.08
CA SER A 70 1.97 10.60 -12.58
C SER A 70 1.96 11.83 -11.66
N ASP A 71 3.14 12.41 -11.46
CA ASP A 71 3.37 13.57 -10.57
C ASP A 71 2.98 13.35 -9.10
N LEU A 72 2.82 12.10 -8.65
CA LEU A 72 2.72 11.84 -7.22
C LEU A 72 4.04 12.20 -6.51
N PRO A 73 3.96 12.72 -5.27
CA PRO A 73 5.13 12.96 -4.44
C PRO A 73 5.97 11.71 -4.24
N ARG A 74 7.21 11.92 -3.80
CA ARG A 74 8.07 10.83 -3.33
C ARG A 74 7.30 9.94 -2.35
N THR A 75 7.34 8.64 -2.59
CA THR A 75 6.50 7.68 -1.88
C THR A 75 7.35 6.56 -1.26
N LEU A 76 7.32 6.46 0.06
CA LEU A 76 7.92 5.39 0.84
C LEU A 76 6.86 4.38 1.25
N ILE A 77 7.06 3.12 0.86
CA ILE A 77 6.15 2.01 1.10
C ILE A 77 6.83 0.99 2.01
N PHE A 78 6.14 0.57 3.07
CA PHE A 78 6.52 -0.56 3.89
C PHE A 78 5.57 -1.73 3.66
N THR A 79 6.10 -2.95 3.63
CA THR A 79 5.31 -4.18 3.54
C THR A 79 6.07 -5.33 4.19
N GLY A 80 5.35 -6.27 4.77
CA GLY A 80 5.92 -7.57 5.11
C GLY A 80 5.85 -8.50 3.90
N ASP A 81 6.82 -9.39 3.71
CA ASP A 81 6.68 -10.44 2.69
C ASP A 81 5.72 -11.57 3.10
N ASN A 82 5.33 -11.58 4.38
CA ASN A 82 4.42 -12.54 4.98
C ASN A 82 3.05 -11.91 5.29
N GLU A 83 2.50 -11.15 4.34
CA GLU A 83 1.18 -10.54 4.42
C GLU A 83 0.38 -10.71 3.12
N ILE A 84 -0.95 -10.64 3.25
CA ILE A 84 -1.86 -10.88 2.12
C ILE A 84 -1.69 -9.86 0.98
N PHE A 85 -1.35 -8.60 1.29
CA PHE A 85 -1.23 -7.53 0.30
C PHE A 85 0.12 -7.48 -0.41
N TYR A 86 1.09 -8.33 -0.05
CA TYR A 86 2.46 -8.21 -0.54
C TYR A 86 2.55 -8.17 -2.07
N LYS A 87 1.87 -9.09 -2.76
CA LYS A 87 1.89 -9.16 -4.24
C LYS A 87 1.30 -7.90 -4.88
N ASP A 88 0.22 -7.35 -4.33
CA ASP A 88 -0.43 -6.14 -4.85
C ASP A 88 0.42 -4.90 -4.59
N ILE A 89 1.09 -4.85 -3.44
CA ILE A 89 2.03 -3.79 -3.08
C ILE A 89 3.24 -3.80 -4.04
N LEU A 90 3.78 -4.98 -4.38
CA LEU A 90 4.85 -5.10 -5.39
C LEU A 90 4.39 -4.57 -6.76
N LYS A 91 3.18 -4.93 -7.19
CA LYS A 91 2.61 -4.42 -8.44
C LYS A 91 2.44 -2.92 -8.43
N TYR A 92 1.93 -2.37 -7.33
CA TYR A 92 1.76 -0.93 -7.18
C TYR A 92 3.10 -0.20 -7.16
N TYR A 93 4.09 -0.73 -6.46
CA TYR A 93 5.45 -0.18 -6.45
C TYR A 93 6.08 -0.13 -7.84
N GLU A 94 5.97 -1.21 -8.63
CA GLU A 94 6.47 -1.19 -10.01
C GLU A 94 5.68 -0.21 -10.88
N LYS A 95 4.35 -0.14 -10.73
CA LYS A 95 3.53 0.86 -11.41
C LYS A 95 3.95 2.30 -11.07
N LEU A 96 4.23 2.61 -9.80
CA LEU A 96 4.73 3.92 -9.39
C LEU A 96 6.05 4.27 -10.10
N LYS A 97 6.98 3.31 -10.20
CA LYS A 97 8.25 3.50 -10.91
C LYS A 97 8.05 3.70 -12.41
N GLU A 98 7.17 2.93 -13.03
CA GLU A 98 6.81 3.09 -14.46
C GLU A 98 6.18 4.47 -14.72
N ASP A 99 5.37 4.97 -13.79
CA ASP A 99 4.74 6.29 -13.84
C ASP A 99 5.72 7.44 -13.47
N GLY A 100 7.01 7.13 -13.22
CA GLY A 100 8.08 8.11 -12.97
C GLY A 100 8.15 8.66 -11.54
N VAL A 101 7.43 8.05 -10.59
CA VAL A 101 7.45 8.44 -9.17
C VAL A 101 8.75 7.99 -8.51
N ASP A 102 9.36 8.87 -7.70
CA ASP A 102 10.44 8.50 -6.77
C ASP A 102 9.86 7.62 -5.65
N ALA A 103 9.74 6.33 -5.93
CA ALA A 103 9.17 5.35 -5.02
C ALA A 103 10.27 4.49 -4.38
N ARG A 104 10.15 4.24 -3.08
CA ARG A 104 11.01 3.33 -2.32
C ARG A 104 10.14 2.28 -1.63
N LEU A 105 10.56 1.03 -1.72
CA LEU A 105 9.92 -0.09 -1.04
C LEU A 105 10.86 -0.68 0.01
N VAL A 106 10.35 -0.84 1.22
CA VAL A 106 11.03 -1.53 2.33
C VAL A 106 10.23 -2.77 2.67
N VAL A 107 10.81 -3.93 2.37
CA VAL A 107 10.22 -5.24 2.65
C VAL A 107 10.82 -5.80 3.94
N GLY A 108 9.97 -6.16 4.90
CA GLY A 108 10.37 -6.90 6.10
C GLY A 108 10.36 -8.41 5.83
N ASP A 109 11.53 -9.04 5.96
CA ASP A 109 11.70 -10.50 5.81
C ASP A 109 10.97 -11.25 6.94
N GLY A 110 10.06 -12.15 6.57
CA GLY A 110 9.18 -12.89 7.47
C GLY A 110 8.16 -12.02 8.23
N MET A 111 8.00 -10.75 7.86
CA MET A 111 7.16 -9.81 8.60
C MET A 111 5.72 -9.81 8.11
N PHE A 112 4.80 -9.53 9.03
CA PHE A 112 3.36 -9.54 8.79
C PHE A 112 2.79 -8.16 8.46
N HIS A 113 1.48 -8.10 8.22
CA HIS A 113 0.76 -6.85 7.97
C HIS A 113 1.07 -5.77 9.02
N ILE A 114 1.37 -4.55 8.59
CA ILE A 114 1.68 -3.37 9.42
C ILE A 114 2.80 -3.58 10.47
N TYR A 115 3.73 -4.51 10.26
CA TYR A 115 4.86 -4.77 11.18
C TYR A 115 5.61 -3.51 11.67
N PRO A 116 5.80 -2.41 10.89
CA PRO A 116 6.55 -1.24 11.36
C PRO A 116 5.89 -0.52 12.53
N LEU A 117 4.61 -0.80 12.83
CA LEU A 117 3.88 -0.17 13.92
C LEU A 117 3.97 -0.96 15.24
N PHE A 118 4.63 -2.12 15.24
CA PHE A 118 4.76 -2.99 16.41
C PHE A 118 6.07 -2.71 17.18
N PRO A 119 6.12 -2.98 18.49
CA PRO A 119 7.33 -2.78 19.27
C PRO A 119 8.32 -3.95 19.07
N SER A 120 8.94 -4.05 17.88
CA SER A 120 9.94 -5.07 17.54
C SER A 120 11.23 -4.46 16.99
N PRO A 121 12.38 -5.17 17.04
CA PRO A 121 13.63 -4.73 16.40
C PRO A 121 13.46 -4.36 14.92
N GLU A 122 12.72 -5.16 14.18
CA GLU A 122 12.46 -4.99 12.74
C GLU A 122 11.66 -3.70 12.48
N ALA A 123 10.70 -3.40 13.35
CA ALA A 123 9.97 -2.13 13.29
C ALA A 123 10.89 -0.92 13.54
N TRP A 124 11.81 -1.03 14.51
CA TRP A 124 12.80 0.05 14.75
C TRP A 124 13.71 0.28 13.54
N ASP A 125 14.07 -0.77 12.80
CA ASP A 125 14.82 -0.63 11.56
C ASP A 125 13.99 0.03 10.46
N ALA A 126 12.71 -0.33 10.32
CA ALA A 126 11.78 0.36 9.42
C ALA A 126 11.61 1.85 9.78
N PHE A 127 11.53 2.19 11.07
CA PHE A 127 11.45 3.59 11.53
C PHE A 127 12.68 4.42 11.13
N LYS A 128 13.87 3.83 11.07
CA LYS A 128 15.07 4.54 10.60
C LYS A 128 14.96 4.95 9.14
N GLU A 129 14.27 4.17 8.31
CA GLU A 129 14.02 4.52 6.91
C GLU A 129 13.09 5.73 6.77
N ILE A 130 12.07 5.85 7.62
CA ILE A 130 11.20 7.03 7.67
C ILE A 130 12.03 8.28 7.98
N LYS A 131 12.98 8.20 8.92
CA LYS A 131 13.80 9.35 9.28
C LYS A 131 14.61 9.86 8.07
N LYS A 132 15.17 8.96 7.27
CA LYS A 132 15.91 9.30 6.04
C LYS A 132 15.04 9.95 4.97
N GLU A 133 13.72 9.78 5.04
CA GLU A 133 12.76 10.35 4.08
C GLU A 133 12.56 11.86 4.27
N PHE A 134 12.80 12.35 5.48
CA PHE A 134 12.60 13.75 5.87
C PHE A 134 13.90 14.51 6.19
N GLU A 135 15.06 13.87 6.02
CA GLU A 135 16.39 14.48 6.06
C GLU A 135 16.80 14.99 4.67
#